data_AF-A0A1Q4Z9C8-F1
#
_entry.id   AF-A0A1Q4Z9C8-F1
#
_cell.length_a   1.000
_cell.length_b   1.000
_cell.length_c   1.000
_cell.angle_alpha   90.00
_cell.angle_beta   90.00
_cell.angle_gamma   90.00
#
_symmetry.space_group_name_H-M   'P 1'
#
loop_
_entity.id
_entity.type
_entity.pdbx_description
1 polymer ?
#
loop_
_entity_poly.entity_id
_entity_poly.type
_entity_poly.pdbx_seq_one_letter_code
_entity_poly.pdbx_strand_id
1 'polypeptide(L)' 'MATGWVRDDSADGRCPFTRFWDRWTNEAVDGPQVGPKGAQIDFRVATTTNNPLLGYASIEWRSC' A
#
# COMPACT_ATOMS: atom_id res chain seq x y z
N MET A 1 -4.94 -2.96 -11.62
CA MET A 1 -4.14 -3.85 -10.73
C MET A 1 -2.72 -3.31 -10.65
N ALA A 2 -2.11 -3.38 -9.48
CA ALA A 2 -0.69 -3.08 -9.26
C ALA A 2 -0.05 -4.17 -8.39
N THR A 3 1.26 -4.35 -8.54
CA THR A 3 2.07 -5.29 -7.76
C THR A 3 3.28 -4.54 -7.23
N GLY A 4 3.67 -4.83 -6.00
CA GLY A 4 4.81 -4.20 -5.36
C GLY A 4 5.18 -4.92 -4.08
N TRP A 5 6.15 -4.36 -3.38
CA TRP A 5 6.59 -4.81 -2.07
C TRP A 5 6.73 -3.62 -1.14
N VAL A 6 6.55 -3.83 0.14
CA VAL A 6 6.82 -2.82 1.17
C VAL A 6 7.46 -3.49 2.38
N ARG A 7 8.33 -2.75 3.07
CA ARG A 7 9.13 -3.22 4.19
C ARG A 7 9.10 -2.20 5.31
N ASP A 8 9.01 -2.67 6.56
CA ASP A 8 9.16 -1.82 7.74
C ASP A 8 10.62 -1.75 8.18
N ASP A 9 11.26 -0.60 8.01
CA ASP A 9 12.62 -0.35 8.51
C ASP A 9 12.68 0.60 9.73
N SER A 10 11.57 1.24 10.10
CA SER A 10 11.55 2.33 11.11
C SER A 10 11.52 1.80 12.55
N ALA A 11 10.72 0.76 12.83
CA ALA A 11 10.52 0.23 14.19
C ALA A 11 9.92 1.22 15.19
N ASP A 12 9.23 2.26 14.71
CA ASP A 12 8.71 3.35 15.54
C ASP A 12 7.29 3.10 16.08
N GLY A 13 6.84 1.85 16.04
CA GLY A 13 5.49 1.44 16.44
C GLY A 13 4.42 1.68 15.36
N ARG A 14 4.80 2.15 14.17
CA ARG A 14 3.90 2.28 13.02
C ARG A 14 4.27 1.28 11.92
N CYS A 15 3.26 0.75 11.26
CA CYS A 15 3.37 -0.19 10.16
C CYS A 15 3.20 0.56 8.82
N PRO A 16 4.19 0.53 7.91
CA PRO A 16 4.03 1.08 6.58
C PRO A 16 3.04 0.27 5.75
N PHE A 17 2.37 0.95 4.84
CA PHE A 17 1.56 0.35 3.78
C PHE A 17 1.59 1.25 2.54
N THR A 18 1.37 0.64 1.39
CA THR A 18 1.34 1.33 0.10
C THR A 18 -0.10 1.75 -0.20
N ARG A 19 -0.33 3.02 -0.53
CA ARG A 19 -1.63 3.51 -1.00
C ARG A 19 -1.58 3.81 -2.50
N PHE A 20 -2.55 3.26 -3.21
CA PHE A 20 -2.79 3.54 -4.62
C PHE A 20 -4.07 4.34 -4.79
N TRP A 21 -4.16 5.06 -5.89
CA TRP A 21 -5.32 5.88 -6.21
C TRP A 21 -5.96 5.39 -7.50
N ASP A 22 -7.27 5.32 -7.49
CA ASP A 22 -8.06 5.08 -8.69
C ASP A 22 -7.95 6.27 -9.65
N ARG A 23 -7.71 6.01 -10.93
CA ARG A 23 -7.53 7.08 -11.93
C ARG A 23 -8.78 7.92 -12.17
N TRP A 24 -9.98 7.38 -11.93
CA TRP A 24 -11.24 7.98 -12.36
C TRP A 24 -12.12 8.39 -11.19
N THR A 25 -12.18 7.58 -10.14
CA THR A 25 -13.00 7.87 -8.94
C THR A 25 -12.22 8.61 -7.86
N ASN A 26 -10.89 8.65 -7.97
CA ASN A 26 -10.00 9.19 -6.93
C ASN A 26 -10.17 8.47 -5.58
N GLU A 27 -10.68 7.24 -5.59
CA GLU A 27 -10.75 6.39 -4.40
C GLU A 27 -9.38 5.76 -4.11
N ALA A 28 -9.05 5.64 -2.83
CA ALA A 28 -7.82 5.00 -2.40
C ALA A 28 -8.01 3.49 -2.26
N VAL A 29 -7.00 2.74 -2.73
CA VAL A 29 -6.86 1.31 -2.49
C VAL A 29 -5.58 1.08 -1.71
N ASP A 30 -5.72 0.59 -0.49
CA ASP A 30 -4.61 0.34 0.42
C ASP A 30 -4.07 -1.09 0.20
N GLY A 31 -2.74 -1.22 0.17
CA GLY A 31 -2.04 -2.49 0.30
C GLY A 31 -2.03 -2.99 1.76
N PRO A 32 -1.44 -4.17 2.01
CA PRO A 32 -1.32 -4.70 3.35
C PRO A 32 -0.43 -3.80 4.22
N GLN A 33 -0.76 -3.72 5.49
CA GLN A 33 0.15 -3.18 6.50
C GLN A 33 1.29 -4.16 6.75
N VAL A 34 2.50 -3.64 6.88
CA VAL A 34 3.70 -4.43 7.11
C VAL A 34 4.28 -4.08 8.46
N GLY A 35 4.42 -5.09 9.32
CA GLY A 35 5.13 -5.04 10.59
C GLY A 35 5.30 -6.46 11.13
N PRO A 36 6.11 -6.66 12.18
CA PRO A 36 6.98 -5.69 12.86
C PRO A 36 8.24 -5.34 12.04
N LYS A 37 9.14 -4.52 12.61
CA LYS A 37 10.41 -4.10 11.98
C LYS A 37 11.13 -5.28 11.31
N GLY A 38 11.52 -5.08 10.06
CA GLY A 38 12.23 -6.06 9.24
C GLY A 38 11.31 -6.96 8.43
N ALA A 39 10.00 -6.91 8.65
CA ALA A 39 9.03 -7.59 7.80
C ALA A 39 8.98 -6.95 6.41
N GLN A 40 8.90 -7.79 5.38
CA GLN A 40 8.65 -7.40 4.00
C GLN A 40 7.48 -8.23 3.48
N ILE A 41 6.55 -7.60 2.78
CA ILE A 41 5.43 -8.29 2.13
C ILE A 41 5.37 -7.88 0.66
N ASP A 42 5.36 -8.89 -0.21
CA ASP A 42 4.96 -8.75 -1.61
C ASP A 42 3.44 -8.77 -1.70
N PHE A 43 2.87 -7.85 -2.46
CA PHE A 43 1.42 -7.71 -2.56
C PHE A 43 0.96 -7.42 -3.98
N ARG A 44 -0.32 -7.75 -4.21
CA ARG A 44 -1.07 -7.40 -5.41
C ARG A 44 -2.37 -6.75 -4.99
N VAL A 45 -2.61 -5.54 -5.48
CA VAL A 45 -3.85 -4.80 -5.25
C VAL A 45 -4.62 -4.64 -6.56
N ALA A 46 -5.95 -4.69 -6.46
CA ALA A 46 -6.87 -4.44 -7.55
C ALA A 46 -7.97 -3.49 -7.08
N THR A 47 -8.48 -2.68 -7.99
CA THR A 47 -9.64 -1.82 -7.76
C THR A 47 -10.91 -2.68 -7.81
N THR A 48 -11.93 -2.28 -7.06
CA THR A 48 -13.25 -2.94 -7.06
C THR A 48 -14.08 -2.57 -8.30
N THR A 49 -13.72 -1.49 -8.99
CA THR A 49 -14.48 -0.87 -10.09
C THR A 49 -13.93 -1.19 -11.48
N ASN A 50 -12.99 -2.13 -11.64
CA ASN A 50 -12.24 -2.41 -12.88
C ASN A 50 -11.46 -1.21 -13.45
N ASN A 51 -11.43 -0.08 -12.75
CA ASN A 51 -10.69 1.09 -13.16
C ASN A 51 -9.17 0.88 -13.02
N PRO A 52 -8.36 1.47 -13.91
CA PRO A 52 -6.92 1.46 -13.76
C PRO A 52 -6.50 2.29 -12.55
N LEU A 53 -5.50 1.78 -11.81
CA LEU A 53 -4.80 2.56 -10.79
C LEU A 53 -3.90 3.61 -11.46
N LEU A 54 -3.67 4.71 -10.77
CA LEU A 54 -2.63 5.67 -11.15
C LEU A 54 -1.25 4.99 -11.12
N GLY A 55 -0.35 5.44 -12.00
CA GLY A 55 1.00 4.89 -12.13
C GLY A 55 1.94 5.26 -10.97
N TYR A 56 1.45 5.94 -9.94
CA TYR A 56 2.19 6.30 -8.74
C TYR A 56 1.46 5.79 -7.49
N ALA A 57 2.23 5.58 -6.43
CA ALA A 57 1.74 5.18 -5.12
C ALA A 57 2.43 6.02 -4.02
N SER A 58 1.78 6.18 -2.88
CA SER A 58 2.38 6.78 -1.69
C SER A 58 2.64 5.70 -0.63
N ILE A 59 3.74 5.86 0.13
CA ILE A 59 3.95 5.09 1.35
C ILE A 59 3.35 5.86 2.51
N GLU A 60 2.43 5.24 3.22
CA GLU A 60 1.79 5.79 4.40
C GLU A 60 2.05 4.90 5.62
N TRP A 61 1.83 5.45 6.82
CA TRP A 61 2.14 4.80 8.09
C TRP A 61 0.91 4.88 8.99
N ARG A 62 0.57 3.78 9.66
CA ARG A 62 -0.49 3.70 10.67
C ARG A 62 0.01 2.96 11.89
N SER A 63 -0.63 3.14 13.04
CA SER A 63 -0.37 2.29 14.20
C SER A 63 -0.58 0.82 13.81
N CYS A 64 0.39 -0.01 14.16
CA CYS A 64 0.14 -1.42 14.36
C CYS A 64 -0.73 -1.57 15.63
#